data_AF-E8LIZ1-F1
#
_entry.id   AF-E8LIZ1-F1
#
_cell.length_a   1.000
_cell.length_b   1.000
_cell.length_c   1.000
_cell.angle_alpha   90.00
_cell.angle_beta   90.00
_cell.angle_gamma   90.00
#
_symmetry.space_group_name_H-M   'P 1'
#
loop_
_entity.id
_entity.type
_entity.pdbx_description
1 polymer ?
#
loop_
_entity_poly.entity_id
_entity_poly.type
_entity_poly.pdbx_seq_one_letter_code
_entity_poly.pdbx_strand_id
1 'polypeptide(L)' 'MIPRATFEGFNLNLQKGYDYLKLIFTMEKYYEGNGHTLIPLTIQVHHAVCDSFHVGHFVNELQELIRFL' A
#
# COMPACT_ATOMS: atom_id res chain seq x y z
N MET A 1 6.71 -0.75 -7.60
CA MET A 1 6.04 0.36 -8.33
C MET A 1 5.71 -0.10 -9.73
N ILE A 2 4.46 0.07 -10.17
CA ILE A 2 3.99 -0.24 -11.53
C ILE A 2 3.49 1.08 -12.16
N PRO A 3 4.40 1.94 -12.66
CA PRO A 3 4.07 3.34 -12.94
C PRO A 3 3.20 3.57 -14.18
N ARG A 4 2.91 2.52 -14.94
CA ARG A 4 2.17 2.59 -16.21
C ARG A 4 0.79 1.93 -16.16
N ALA A 5 0.43 1.31 -15.03
CA ALA A 5 -0.83 0.61 -14.87
C ALA A 5 -1.64 1.19 -13.70
N THR A 6 -2.95 1.00 -13.80
CA THR A 6 -3.94 1.34 -12.76
C THR A 6 -4.78 0.09 -12.52
N PHE A 7 -4.99 -0.27 -11.26
CA PHE A 7 -5.78 -1.42 -10.84
C PHE A 7 -6.54 -1.10 -9.55
N GLU A 8 -7.63 -1.82 -9.28
CA GLU A 8 -8.38 -1.66 -8.03
C GLU A 8 -7.82 -2.54 -6.89
N GLY A 9 -6.97 -3.51 -7.23
CA GLY A 9 -6.33 -4.39 -6.28
C GLY A 9 -5.16 -5.14 -6.89
N PHE A 10 -4.18 -5.48 -6.06
CA PHE A 10 -2.99 -6.20 -6.45
C PHE A 10 -2.58 -7.19 -5.36
N ASN A 11 -2.12 -8.36 -5.79
CA ASN A 11 -1.70 -9.41 -4.87
C ASN A 11 -0.49 -10.13 -5.45
N LEU A 12 0.55 -10.27 -4.64
CA LEU A 12 1.70 -11.10 -4.97
C LEU A 12 1.50 -12.48 -4.39
N ASN A 13 1.57 -13.50 -5.26
CA ASN A 13 1.57 -14.89 -4.85
C ASN A 13 3.02 -15.31 -4.52
N LEU A 14 3.34 -15.38 -3.24
CA LEU A 14 4.67 -15.77 -2.76
C LEU A 14 4.73 -17.30 -2.55
N GLN A 15 5.48 -18.02 -3.38
CA GLN A 15 5.60 -19.49 -3.28
C GLN A 15 6.13 -20.00 -1.91
N LYS A 16 6.89 -19.16 -1.18
CA LYS A 16 7.43 -19.47 0.16
C LYS A 16 7.18 -18.30 1.12
N GLY A 17 5.95 -17.79 1.16
CA GLY A 17 5.59 -16.57 1.88
C GLY A 17 5.38 -16.72 3.40
N TYR A 18 5.33 -17.94 3.95
CA TYR A 18 4.96 -18.17 5.36
C TYR A 18 5.86 -17.46 6.37
N ASP A 19 7.18 -17.43 6.12
CA ASP A 19 8.14 -16.75 6.99
C ASP A 19 8.50 -15.35 6.48
N TYR A 20 7.81 -14.88 5.44
CA TYR A 20 8.03 -13.57 4.87
C TYR A 20 7.21 -12.53 5.62
N LEU A 21 7.77 -12.04 6.74
CA LEU A 21 7.09 -11.11 7.64
C LEU A 21 7.24 -9.63 7.24
N LYS A 22 7.97 -9.33 6.15
CA LYS A 22 8.17 -7.96 5.69
C LYS A 22 6.93 -7.45 4.96
N LEU A 23 6.57 -6.20 5.22
CA LEU A 23 5.51 -5.52 4.47
C LEU A 23 5.92 -5.36 2.99
N ILE A 24 4.97 -5.56 2.09
CA ILE A 24 5.16 -5.28 0.67
C ILE A 24 4.23 -4.15 0.25
N PHE A 25 4.84 -3.08 -0.25
CA PHE A 25 4.15 -1.94 -0.80
C PHE A 25 4.19 -1.98 -2.32
N THR A 26 3.02 -1.88 -2.95
CA THR A 26 2.92 -1.70 -4.40
C THR A 26 2.21 -0.40 -4.69
N MET A 27 2.97 0.55 -5.25
CA MET A 27 2.44 1.81 -5.76
C MET A 27 2.18 1.72 -7.27
N GLU A 28 1.13 2.41 -7.70
CA GLU A 28 0.63 2.42 -9.07
C GLU A 28 0.92 3.72 -9.80
N LYS A 29 0.38 3.86 -11.01
CA LYS A 29 0.32 5.15 -11.69
C LYS A 29 -0.50 6.14 -10.85
N TYR A 30 0.10 7.29 -10.53
CA TYR A 30 -0.61 8.40 -9.90
C TYR A 30 -1.60 9.07 -10.86
N TYR A 31 -2.59 9.75 -10.31
CA TYR A 31 -3.54 10.54 -11.09
C TYR A 31 -3.82 11.87 -10.40
N GLU A 32 -4.06 12.89 -11.22
CA GLU A 32 -4.42 14.23 -10.77
C GLU A 32 -5.94 14.40 -10.84
N GLY A 33 -6.54 14.93 -9.78
CA GLY A 33 -7.97 15.17 -9.73
C GLY A 33 -8.34 16.06 -8.55
N ASN A 34 -9.32 16.95 -8.75
CA ASN A 34 -9.83 17.85 -7.71
C ASN A 34 -8.74 18.71 -7.02
N GLY A 35 -7.68 19.08 -7.74
CA GLY A 35 -6.55 19.85 -7.20
C GLY A 35 -5.57 19.02 -6.35
N HIS A 36 -5.69 17.70 -6.33
CA HIS A 36 -4.81 16.80 -5.59
C HIS A 36 -4.16 15.79 -6.53
N THR A 37 -2.93 15.37 -6.18
CA THR A 37 -2.30 14.19 -6.78
C THR A 37 -2.56 12.99 -5.86
N LEU A 38 -3.14 11.94 -6.42
CA LEU A 38 -3.44 10.70 -5.72
C LEU A 38 -2.56 9.58 -6.25
N ILE A 39 -2.01 8.77 -5.34
CA ILE A 39 -1.21 7.59 -5.67
C ILE A 39 -1.85 6.36 -5.02
N PRO A 40 -2.36 5.39 -5.80
CA PRO A 40 -2.84 4.14 -5.24
C PRO A 40 -1.69 3.36 -4.58
N LEU A 41 -1.98 2.84 -3.39
CA LEU A 41 -1.05 2.06 -2.58
C LEU A 41 -1.73 0.76 -2.15
N THR A 42 -1.21 -0.36 -2.63
CA THR A 42 -1.54 -1.69 -2.10
C THR A 42 -0.53 -2.07 -1.01
N ILE A 43 -1.05 -2.56 0.12
CA ILE A 43 -0.25 -3.06 1.24
C ILE A 43 -0.55 -4.55 1.42
N GLN A 44 0.47 -5.39 1.25
CA GLN A 44 0.37 -6.81 1.58
C GLN A 44 1.15 -7.06 2.88
N VAL A 45 0.49 -7.69 3.84
CA VAL A 45 1.04 -8.00 5.16
C VAL A 45 0.88 -9.48 5.50
N HIS A 46 1.70 -9.96 6.43
CA HIS A 46 1.55 -11.29 7.00
C HIS A 46 0.72 -11.23 8.28
N HIS A 47 -0.38 -12.00 8.33
CA HIS A 47 -1.34 -11.94 9.45
C HIS A 47 -0.78 -12.37 10.81
N ALA A 48 0.34 -13.10 10.84
CA ALA A 48 1.00 -13.46 12.10
C ALA A 48 1.61 -12.26 12.85
N VAL A 49 1.82 -11.11 12.19
CA VAL A 49 2.46 -9.92 12.79
C VAL A 49 1.68 -8.63 12.58
N CYS A 50 0.74 -8.60 11.63
CA CYS A 50 -0.11 -7.44 11.37
C CYS A 50 -1.56 -7.88 11.16
N ASP A 51 -2.49 -7.11 11.70
CA ASP A 51 -3.93 -7.26 11.43
C ASP A 51 -4.48 -5.98 10.77
N SER A 52 -5.81 -5.91 10.62
CA SER A 52 -6.48 -4.75 10.02
C SER A 52 -6.28 -3.45 10.81
N PHE A 53 -6.10 -3.52 12.13
CA PHE A 53 -5.84 -2.35 12.96
C PHE A 53 -4.46 -1.76 12.63
N HIS A 54 -3.42 -2.60 12.57
CA HIS A 54 -2.06 -2.15 12.25
C HIS A 54 -2.00 -1.49 10.87
N VAL A 55 -2.65 -2.10 9.87
CA VAL A 55 -2.68 -1.56 8.50
C VAL A 55 -3.45 -0.24 8.46
N GLY A 56 -4.62 -0.16 9.12
CA GLY A 56 -5.42 1.07 9.16
C GLY A 56 -4.69 2.22 9.86
N HIS A 57 -4.03 1.93 10.98
CA HIS A 57 -3.24 2.93 11.71
C HIS A 57 -2.08 3.45 10.86
N PHE A 58 -1.32 2.56 10.21
CA PHE A 58 -0.24 2.94 9.30
C PHE A 58 -0.73 3.83 8.14
N VAL A 59 -1.85 3.50 7.51
CA VAL A 59 -2.40 4.29 6.40
C VAL A 59 -2.76 5.70 6.85
N ASN A 60 -3.36 5.84 8.03
CA ASN A 60 -3.72 7.14 8.58
C ASN A 60 -2.46 7.98 8.87
N GLU A 61 -1.46 7.42 9.53
CA GLU A 61 -0.20 8.12 9.82
C GLU A 61 0.56 8.51 8.55
N LEU A 62 0.60 7.62 7.56
CA LEU A 62 1.21 7.90 6.26
C LEU A 62 0.51 9.06 5.54
N GLN A 63 -0.83 9.06 5.54
CA GLN A 63 -1.61 10.10 4.90
C GLN A 63 -1.39 11.46 5.58
N GLU A 64 -1.30 11.50 6.92
CA GLU A 64 -0.98 12.72 7.66
C GLU A 64 0.43 13.20 7.32
N LEU A 65 1.44 12.34 7.37
CA LEU A 65 2.84 12.70 7.05
C LEU A 65 2.96 13.32 5.65
N ILE A 66 2.26 12.77 4.65
CA ILE A 66 2.27 13.30 3.28
C ILE A 66 1.56 14.66 3.19
N ARG A 67 0.50 14.92 3.97
CA ARG A 67 -0.20 16.22 3.96
C ARG A 67 0.65 17.35 4.55
N PHE A 68 1.61 17.03 5.42
CA PHE A 68 2.53 18.00 6.01
C PHE A 68 3.77 18.29 5.14
N LEU A 69 3.98 17.53 4.06
CA LEU A 69 5.08 17.71 3.10
C LEU A 69 4.60 18.51 1.88
#